data_AF-A0A940WEW4-F1
#
_entry.id   AF-A0A940WEW4-F1
#
_cell.length_a   1.000
_cell.length_b   1.000
_cell.length_c   1.000
_cell.angle_alpha   90.00
_cell.angle_beta   90.00
_cell.angle_gamma   90.00
#
_symmetry.space_group_name_H-M   'P 1'
#
loop_
_entity.id
_entity.type
_entity.pdbx_description
1 polymer ?
#
loop_
_entity_poly.entity_id
_entity_poly.type
_entity_poly.pdbx_seq_one_letter_code
_entity_poly.pdbx_strand_id
1 'polypeptide(L)' 'MRAVTVYRVDYARKTRYSVGFVLEQRKTERGNNYKDLMRLARRQFALGTADAVNILIDVSQARRTYLPEVSRECSAE' A
#
# COMPACT_ATOMS: atom_id res chain seq x y z
N MET A 1 -3.26 9.54 14.17
CA MET A 1 -2.45 9.45 12.95
C MET A 1 -2.23 8.00 12.63
N ARG A 2 -2.22 7.64 11.35
CA ARG A 2 -2.12 6.24 10.92
C ARG A 2 -0.97 6.11 9.93
N ALA A 3 -0.09 5.13 10.14
CA ALA A 3 0.90 4.77 9.13
C ALA A 3 0.27 3.83 8.10
N VAL A 4 0.54 4.10 6.82
CA VAL A 4 0.12 3.28 5.69
C VAL A 4 1.37 2.81 4.96
N THR A 5 1.55 1.50 4.86
CA THR A 5 2.70 0.90 4.18
C THR A 5 2.60 1.14 2.67
N VAL A 6 3.72 1.55 2.09
CA VAL A 6 3.91 1.76 0.66
C VAL A 6 4.69 0.58 0.10
N TYR A 7 4.19 0.04 -1.00
CA TYR A 7 4.78 -1.06 -1.74
C TYR A 7 5.18 -0.62 -3.15
N ARG A 8 6.30 -1.16 -3.64
CA ARG A 8 6.64 -1.17 -5.07
C ARG A 8 6.31 -2.56 -5.61
N VAL A 9 5.49 -2.60 -6.64
CA VAL A 9 5.03 -3.82 -7.29
C VAL A 9 5.93 -4.11 -8.48
N ASP A 10 6.50 -5.30 -8.52
CA ASP A 10 7.12 -5.85 -9.71
C ASP A 10 6.09 -6.76 -10.41
N TYR A 11 5.49 -6.25 -11.47
CA TYR A 11 4.48 -6.98 -12.25
C TYR A 11 5.06 -8.17 -13.03
N ALA A 12 6.35 -8.10 -13.43
CA ALA A 12 7.00 -9.20 -14.13
C ALA A 12 7.17 -10.41 -13.19
N ARG A 13 7.57 -10.14 -11.94
CA ARG A 13 7.76 -11.17 -10.90
C ARG A 13 6.52 -11.44 -10.07
N LYS A 14 5.43 -10.68 -10.25
CA LYS A 14 4.20 -10.72 -9.42
C LYS A 14 4.50 -10.56 -7.92
N THR A 15 5.51 -9.78 -7.55
CA THR A 15 5.96 -9.58 -6.17
C THR A 15 5.77 -8.12 -5.73
N ARG A 16 5.71 -7.89 -4.42
CA ARG A 16 5.60 -6.56 -3.82
C ARG A 16 6.70 -6.39 -2.78
N TYR A 17 7.37 -5.24 -2.80
CA TYR A 17 8.42 -4.90 -1.85
C TYR A 17 8.00 -3.69 -1.05
N SER A 18 8.10 -3.76 0.28
CA SER A 18 7.85 -2.59 1.14
C SER A 18 8.96 -1.56 0.93
N VAL A 19 8.58 -0.35 0.56
CA VAL A 19 9.54 0.75 0.27
C VAL A 19 9.55 1.79 1.39
N GLY A 20 8.47 1.84 2.18
CA GLY A 20 8.36 2.78 3.28
C GLY A 20 6.93 2.91 3.78
N PHE A 21 6.64 4.01 4.47
CA PHE A 21 5.31 4.32 4.99
C PHE A 21 4.97 5.80 4.77
N VAL A 22 3.69 6.09 4.60
CA VAL A 22 3.13 7.44 4.62
C VAL A 22 2.24 7.62 5.83
N LEU A 23 2.32 8.78 6.48
CA LEU A 23 1.51 9.09 7.66
C LEU A 23 0.24 9.84 7.27
N GLU A 24 -0.90 9.23 7.52
CA GLU A 24 -2.20 9.88 7.50
C GLU A 24 -2.38 10.69 8.79
N GLN A 25 -2.27 12.02 8.65
CA GLN A 25 -2.32 12.93 9.80
C GLN A 25 -3.74 13.19 10.31
N ARG A 26 -4.78 13.07 9.45
CA ARG A 26 -6.17 13.41 9.81
C ARG A 26 -6.95 12.18 10.28
N LYS A 27 -7.64 12.31 11.42
CA LYS A 27 -8.56 11.30 11.96
C LYS A 27 -9.86 11.32 11.14
N THR A 28 -10.13 10.25 10.40
CA THR A 28 -11.46 9.61 10.20
C THR A 28 -12.68 10.40 9.68
N GLU A 29 -12.69 11.74 9.62
CA GLU A 29 -13.91 12.52 9.32
C GLU A 29 -14.17 12.73 7.82
N ARG A 30 -13.16 12.61 6.96
CA ARG A 30 -13.34 12.57 5.50
C ARG A 30 -13.07 11.16 5.03
N GLY A 31 -14.14 10.46 4.65
CA GLY A 31 -14.07 9.11 4.11
C GLY A 31 -12.94 8.94 3.10
N ASN A 32 -12.07 7.97 3.39
CA ASN A 32 -11.15 7.36 2.46
C ASN A 32 -10.21 8.32 1.71
N ASN A 33 -9.18 8.82 2.41
CA ASN A 33 -8.14 9.69 1.85
C ASN A 33 -7.13 8.99 0.91
N TYR A 34 -7.54 7.88 0.31
CA TYR A 34 -6.69 7.01 -0.49
C TYR A 34 -6.00 7.76 -1.63
N LYS A 35 -6.73 8.63 -2.33
CA LYS A 35 -6.18 9.39 -3.47
C LYS A 35 -5.02 10.29 -3.05
N ASP A 36 -5.16 11.00 -1.93
CA ASP A 36 -4.12 11.91 -1.45
C ASP A 36 -2.93 11.13 -0.88
N LEU A 37 -3.17 10.05 -0.14
CA LEU A 37 -2.12 9.17 0.36
C LEU A 37 -1.34 8.52 -0.79
N MET A 38 -2.03 8.10 -1.85
CA MET A 38 -1.39 7.51 -3.03
C MET A 38 -0.60 8.57 -3.81
N ARG A 39 -1.12 9.80 -3.88
CA ARG A 39 -0.39 10.94 -4.48
C ARG A 39 0.87 11.28 -3.69
N LEU A 40 0.81 11.29 -2.37
CA LEU A 40 1.96 11.51 -1.50
C LEU A 40 2.99 10.39 -1.63
N ALA A 41 2.55 9.13 -1.61
CA ALA A 41 3.43 7.98 -1.76
C ALA A 41 4.17 8.01 -3.11
N ARG A 42 3.46 8.29 -4.21
CA ARG A 42 4.10 8.45 -5.53
C ARG A 42 5.09 9.60 -5.55
N ARG A 43 4.77 10.74 -4.92
CA ARG A 43 5.68 11.89 -4.89
C ARG A 43 6.96 11.61 -4.11
N GLN A 44 6.91 10.81 -3.05
CA GLN A 44 8.08 10.50 -2.22
C GLN A 44 8.91 9.33 -2.76
N PHE A 45 8.25 8.28 -3.25
CA PHE A 45 8.91 7.00 -3.53
C PHE A 45 9.08 6.70 -5.02
N ALA A 46 8.38 7.40 -5.91
CA ALA A 46 8.55 7.18 -7.35
C ALA A 46 9.78 7.92 -7.88
N LEU A 47 10.59 7.21 -8.67
CA LEU A 47 11.74 7.79 -9.37
C LEU A 47 11.33 8.54 -10.65
N GLY A 48 10.11 8.31 -11.13
CA GLY A 48 9.56 8.93 -12.33
C GLY A 48 8.11 8.52 -12.59
N THR A 49 7.51 9.04 -13.68
CA THR A 49 6.10 8.78 -14.03
C THR A 49 5.82 7.31 -14.31
N ALA A 50 6.74 6.62 -15.00
CA ALA A 50 6.63 5.19 -15.26
C ALA A 50 6.76 4.35 -13.98
N ASP A 51 7.61 4.75 -13.03
CA ASP A 51 7.75 4.04 -11.75
C ASP A 51 6.57 4.31 -10.80
N ALA A 52 5.93 5.47 -10.90
CA ALA A 52 4.78 5.82 -10.06
C ALA A 52 3.59 4.86 -10.24
N VAL A 53 3.45 4.20 -11.40
CA VAL A 53 2.39 3.19 -11.64
C VAL A 53 2.65 1.88 -10.87
N ASN A 54 3.90 1.65 -10.47
CA ASN A 54 4.32 0.49 -9.67
C ASN A 54 4.19 0.76 -8.17
N ILE A 55 3.85 1.99 -7.75
CA ILE A 55 3.66 2.33 -6.34
C ILE A 55 2.20 2.07 -5.93
N LEU A 56 2.05 1.26 -4.89
CA LEU A 56 0.77 0.90 -4.27
C LEU A 56 0.81 1.22 -2.77
N ILE A 57 -0.33 1.57 -2.20
CA ILE A 57 -0.50 1.70 -0.75
C ILE A 57 -1.55 0.71 -0.25
N ASP A 58 -1.30 0.09 0.89
CA ASP A 58 -2.27 -0.82 1.50
C ASP A 58 -3.08 -0.12 2.60
N VAL A 59 -4.21 0.45 2.21
CA VAL A 59 -5.20 1.01 3.14
C VAL A 59 -6.11 -0.07 3.76
N SER A 60 -6.10 -1.29 3.25
CA SER A 60 -6.77 -2.45 3.86
C SER A 60 -6.05 -2.92 5.12
N GLN A 61 -4.73 -2.74 5.24
CA GLN A 61 -3.99 -3.22 6.40
C GLN A 61 -4.36 -2.58 7.75
N ALA A 62 -4.90 -1.35 7.80
CA ALA A 62 -5.50 -0.85 9.04
C ALA A 62 -7.03 -0.98 9.11
N ARG A 63 -7.64 -1.77 8.22
CA ARG A 63 -8.81 -2.57 8.60
C ARG A 63 -8.40 -3.94 9.16
N ARG A 64 -7.20 -4.43 8.81
CA ARG A 64 -6.68 -5.77 9.14
C ARG A 64 -5.91 -5.90 10.45
N THR A 65 -5.79 -4.84 11.26
CA THR A 65 -5.39 -5.02 12.68
C THR A 65 -6.33 -5.97 13.45
N TYR A 66 -7.43 -6.44 12.83
CA TYR A 66 -8.37 -7.43 13.35
C TYR A 66 -8.47 -8.76 12.58
N LEU A 67 -7.73 -9.02 11.50
CA LEU A 67 -7.87 -10.32 10.82
C LEU A 67 -6.53 -10.87 10.30
N PRO A 68 -6.11 -12.07 10.75
CA PRO A 68 -4.87 -12.70 10.32
C PRO A 68 -4.93 -13.09 8.84
N GLU A 69 -3.75 -13.10 8.23
CA GLU A 69 -3.53 -13.42 6.83
C GLU A 69 -4.04 -14.83 6.52
N VAL A 70 -4.97 -14.94 5.56
CA VAL A 70 -5.27 -16.21 4.91
C VAL A 70 -4.10 -16.52 3.99
N SER A 71 -3.13 -17.28 4.51
CA SER A 71 -2.21 -18.08 3.72
C SER A 71 -3.05 -18.99 2.85
N ARG A 72 -3.12 -18.68 1.54
CA ARG A 72 -3.72 -19.58 0.56
C ARG A 72 -2.67 -20.62 0.23
N GLU A 73 -2.61 -21.67 1.06
CA GLU A 73 -1.86 -22.87 0.74
C GLU A 73 -2.44 -23.45 -0.55
N CYS A 74 -1.62 -23.46 -1.61
CA CYS A 74 -1.91 -24.20 -2.82
C CYS A 74 -1.69 -25.69 -2.51
N SER A 75 -2.78 -26.41 -2.26
CA SER A 75 -2.76 -27.87 -2.35
C SER A 75 -2.60 -28.26 -3.83
N ALA A 76 -1.50 -28.93 -4.14
CA ALA A 76 -1.37 -29.74 -5.34
C ALA A 76 -1.88 -31.14 -5.02
N GLU A 77 -2.84 -31.62 -5.81
CA GLU A 77 -3.14 -33.04 -5.98
C GLU A 77 -2.64 -33.48 -7.37
#